data_AF-A0A2M7L7M7-F1
#
_entry.id   AF-A0A2M7L7M7-F1
#
_cell.length_a   1.000
_cell.length_b   1.000
_cell.length_c   1.000
_cell.angle_alpha   90.00
_cell.angle_beta   90.00
_cell.angle_gamma   90.00
#
_symmetry.space_group_name_H-M   'P 1'
#
loop_
_entity.id
_entity.type
_entity.pdbx_description
1 polymer ?
#
loop_
_entity_poly.entity_id
_entity_poly.type
_entity_poly.pdbx_seq_one_letter_code
_entity_poly.pdbx_strand_id
1 'polypeptide(L)'
;MKEDQVRHQILEAAACRFANYGYGKTTIAEIASDCTMSSGNIYRYFDNKEAIAIAGVAVKLEEKALICEQATNTTAPAIEQLHQYMLARLRFSHAFNCGGSHLHELVQLITDRHHHLIDQYDQRLIAWLEQIIEQGIASGEFRSQDPTQTATSIAMATMMFCIPSFMQEPLPEMEAKLFGLLELLHRGLKA
;
A
#
# COMPACT_ATOMS: atom_id res chain seq x y z
N MET A 1 -5.67 15.34 -20.33
CA MET A 1 -4.40 14.96 -20.99
C MET A 1 -3.22 15.85 -20.59
N LYS A 2 -3.13 17.15 -20.97
CA LYS A 2 -2.00 18.00 -20.50
C LYS A 2 -2.04 18.29 -19.00
N GLU A 3 -3.23 18.49 -18.44
CA GLU A 3 -3.41 18.85 -17.03
C GLU A 3 -3.07 17.69 -16.09
N ASP A 4 -3.58 16.48 -16.38
CA ASP A 4 -3.30 15.27 -15.61
C ASP A 4 -1.81 14.90 -15.63
N GLN A 5 -1.15 15.10 -16.77
CA GLN A 5 0.29 14.86 -16.91
C GLN A 5 1.12 15.82 -16.04
N VAL A 6 0.72 17.09 -15.97
CA VAL A 6 1.39 18.07 -15.09
C VAL A 6 1.13 17.75 -13.62
N ARG A 7 -0.11 17.36 -13.25
CA ARG A 7 -0.41 16.89 -11.89
C ARG A 7 0.50 15.72 -11.52
N HIS A 8 0.63 14.73 -12.40
CA HIS A 8 1.48 13.56 -12.16
C HIS A 8 2.96 13.95 -11.99
N GLN A 9 3.49 14.82 -12.84
CA GLN A 9 4.86 15.34 -12.73
C GLN A 9 5.11 16.03 -11.38
N ILE A 10 4.14 16.82 -10.88
CA ILE A 10 4.24 17.46 -9.56
C ILE A 10 4.27 16.41 -8.44
N LEU A 11 3.41 15.38 -8.53
CA LEU A 11 3.37 14.30 -7.55
C LEU A 11 4.68 13.49 -7.52
N GLU A 12 5.26 13.19 -8.68
CA GLU A 12 6.56 12.49 -8.77
C GLU A 12 7.69 13.31 -8.16
N ALA A 13 7.79 14.59 -8.50
CA ALA A 13 8.79 15.50 -7.93
C ALA A 13 8.64 15.62 -6.41
N ALA A 14 7.40 15.78 -5.94
CA ALA A 14 7.10 15.85 -4.51
C ALA A 14 7.43 14.55 -3.79
N ALA A 15 7.07 13.39 -4.35
CA ALA A 15 7.37 12.08 -3.78
C ALA A 15 8.89 11.87 -3.64
N CYS A 16 9.67 12.25 -4.66
CA CYS A 16 11.13 12.20 -4.62
C CYS A 16 11.70 13.09 -3.50
N ARG A 17 11.18 14.32 -3.37
CA ARG A 17 11.60 15.24 -2.30
C ARG A 17 11.24 14.72 -0.91
N PHE A 18 10.01 14.23 -0.72
CA PHE A 18 9.56 13.70 0.56
C PHE A 18 10.37 12.47 1.00
N ALA A 19 10.72 11.58 0.05
CA ALA A 19 11.56 10.42 0.35
C ALA A 19 12.98 10.83 0.80
N ASN A 20 13.59 11.81 0.12
CA ASN A 20 14.99 12.20 0.33
C ASN A 20 15.22 13.22 1.45
N TYR A 21 14.28 14.14 1.67
CA TYR A 21 14.45 15.29 2.58
C TYR A 21 13.38 15.38 3.68
N GLY A 22 12.31 14.59 3.55
CA GLY A 22 11.16 14.60 4.45
C GLY A 22 10.09 15.64 4.10
N TYR A 23 8.88 15.34 4.54
CA TYR A 23 7.70 16.17 4.31
C TYR A 23 7.85 17.54 4.98
N GLY A 24 8.35 17.58 6.22
CA GLY A 24 8.51 18.80 7.01
C GLY A 24 9.42 19.83 6.35
N LYS A 25 10.57 19.39 5.84
CA LYS A 25 11.60 20.27 5.25
C LYS A 25 11.35 20.65 3.80
N THR A 26 10.53 19.89 3.08
CA THR A 26 10.23 20.17 1.66
C THR A 26 9.29 21.37 1.52
N THR A 27 9.54 22.25 0.55
CA THR A 27 8.71 23.42 0.23
C THR A 27 8.09 23.34 -1.17
N ILE A 28 6.99 24.07 -1.40
CA ILE A 28 6.39 24.19 -2.74
C ILE A 28 7.36 24.83 -3.75
N ALA A 29 8.24 25.72 -3.30
CA ALA A 29 9.22 26.35 -4.18
C ALA A 29 10.25 25.34 -4.72
N GLU A 30 10.71 24.41 -3.89
CA GLU A 30 11.61 23.34 -4.31
C GLU A 30 10.93 22.36 -5.26
N ILE A 31 9.69 21.94 -4.94
CA ILE A 31 8.89 21.07 -5.85
C ILE A 31 8.68 21.77 -7.20
N ALA A 32 8.34 23.06 -7.19
CA ALA A 32 8.17 23.85 -8.41
C ALA A 32 9.46 23.90 -9.24
N SER A 33 10.60 24.10 -8.57
CA SER A 33 11.92 24.11 -9.21
C SER A 33 12.21 22.77 -9.91
N ASP A 34 11.93 21.64 -9.26
CA ASP A 34 12.14 20.32 -9.84
C ASP A 34 11.25 20.06 -11.07
N CYS A 35 10.05 20.66 -11.09
CA CYS A 35 9.15 20.60 -12.26
C CYS A 35 9.45 21.66 -13.33
N THR A 36 10.46 22.52 -13.15
CA THR A 36 10.71 23.69 -14.02
C THR A 36 9.48 24.62 -14.11
N MET A 37 8.81 24.84 -12.97
CA MET A 37 7.60 25.64 -12.83
C MET A 37 7.80 26.77 -11.81
N SER A 38 6.98 27.82 -11.88
CA SER A 38 6.87 28.79 -10.78
C SER A 38 5.99 28.20 -9.66
N SER A 39 6.22 28.62 -8.41
CA SER A 39 5.35 28.21 -7.30
C SER A 39 3.88 28.59 -7.55
N GLY A 40 3.63 29.76 -8.16
CA GLY A 40 2.29 30.18 -8.58
C GLY A 40 1.63 29.20 -9.56
N ASN A 41 2.40 28.55 -10.43
CA ASN A 41 1.88 27.53 -11.33
C ASN A 41 1.52 26.23 -10.59
N ILE A 42 2.25 25.85 -9.53
CA ILE A 42 1.89 24.70 -8.68
C ILE A 42 0.54 24.92 -8.00
N TYR A 43 0.29 26.14 -7.50
CA TYR A 43 -0.98 26.50 -6.86
C TYR A 43 -2.21 26.41 -7.78
N ARG A 44 -2.03 26.33 -9.10
CA ARG A 44 -3.13 26.05 -10.03
C ARG A 44 -3.61 24.59 -9.96
N TYR A 45 -2.76 23.69 -9.48
CA TYR A 45 -3.03 22.25 -9.41
C TYR A 45 -3.28 21.79 -7.96
N PHE A 46 -2.60 22.38 -6.99
CA PHE A 46 -2.73 21.98 -5.58
C PHE A 46 -2.74 23.19 -4.66
N ASP A 47 -3.72 23.25 -3.78
CA ASP A 47 -3.92 24.40 -2.88
C ASP A 47 -2.76 24.59 -1.89
N ASN A 48 -2.10 23.50 -1.50
CA ASN A 48 -0.99 23.52 -0.55
C ASN A 48 -0.14 22.23 -0.63
N LYS A 49 0.94 22.18 0.15
CA LYS A 49 1.87 21.04 0.21
C LYS A 49 1.19 19.76 0.71
N GLU A 50 0.24 19.89 1.62
CA GLU A 50 -0.50 18.77 2.18
C GLU A 50 -1.39 18.12 1.10
N ALA A 51 -2.06 18.93 0.27
CA ALA A 51 -2.84 18.47 -0.87
C ALA A 51 -2.00 17.68 -1.89
N ILE A 52 -0.74 18.08 -2.11
CA ILE A 52 0.22 17.33 -2.94
C ILE A 52 0.55 15.98 -2.28
N ALA A 53 0.86 15.99 -0.99
CA ALA A 53 1.23 14.79 -0.24
C ALA A 53 0.10 13.75 -0.20
N ILE A 54 -1.12 14.15 0.15
CA ILE A 54 -2.27 13.23 0.22
C ILE A 54 -2.61 12.64 -1.16
N ALA A 55 -2.52 13.44 -2.22
CA ALA A 55 -2.75 12.96 -3.57
C ALA A 55 -1.66 11.96 -4.01
N GLY A 56 -0.41 12.21 -3.65
CA GLY A 56 0.70 11.27 -3.90
C GLY A 56 0.52 9.95 -3.15
N VAL A 57 0.12 10.01 -1.87
CA VAL A 57 -0.19 8.81 -1.07
C VAL A 57 -1.36 8.03 -1.66
N ALA A 58 -2.45 8.72 -2.03
CA ALA A 58 -3.61 8.07 -2.64
C ALA A 58 -3.23 7.33 -3.93
N VAL A 59 -2.43 7.96 -4.81
CA VAL A 59 -1.92 7.31 -6.03
C VAL A 59 -1.08 6.07 -5.68
N LYS A 60 -0.24 6.13 -4.64
CA LYS A 60 0.60 4.99 -4.25
C LYS A 60 -0.19 3.85 -3.61
N LEU A 61 -1.23 4.15 -2.83
CA LEU A 61 -2.13 3.12 -2.28
C LEU A 61 -2.95 2.44 -3.39
N GLU A 62 -3.41 3.21 -4.38
CA GLU A 62 -4.11 2.68 -5.56
C GLU A 62 -3.18 1.78 -6.39
N GLU A 63 -1.97 2.25 -6.68
CA GLU A 63 -0.94 1.46 -7.39
C GLU A 63 -0.65 0.14 -6.64
N LYS A 64 -0.49 0.20 -5.32
CA LYS A 64 -0.28 -0.97 -4.47
C LYS A 64 -1.42 -1.97 -4.60
N ALA A 65 -2.67 -1.49 -4.51
CA ALA A 65 -3.84 -2.36 -4.61
C ALA A 65 -3.90 -3.06 -5.97
N LEU A 66 -3.74 -2.30 -7.07
CA LEU A 66 -3.75 -2.83 -8.43
C LEU A 66 -2.64 -3.87 -8.66
N ILE A 67 -1.41 -3.63 -8.16
CA ILE A 67 -0.31 -4.58 -8.28
C ILE A 67 -0.64 -5.89 -7.56
N CYS A 68 -1.25 -5.84 -6.38
CA CYS A 68 -1.63 -7.04 -5.63
C CYS A 68 -2.70 -7.84 -6.37
N GLU A 69 -3.72 -7.15 -6.90
CA GLU A 69 -4.79 -7.77 -7.67
C GLU A 69 -4.26 -8.42 -8.96
N GLN A 70 -3.41 -7.72 -9.71
CA GLN A 70 -2.82 -8.22 -10.96
C GLN A 70 -1.84 -9.37 -10.76
N ALA A 71 -1.15 -9.41 -9.62
CA ALA A 71 -0.25 -10.52 -9.27
C ALA A 71 -0.99 -11.80 -8.91
N THR A 72 -2.31 -11.73 -8.66
CA THR A 72 -3.12 -12.85 -8.18
C THR A 72 -3.78 -13.56 -9.36
N ASN A 73 -3.43 -14.83 -9.56
CA ASN A 73 -4.10 -15.69 -10.53
C ASN A 73 -5.44 -16.19 -9.97
N THR A 74 -6.54 -15.55 -10.38
CA THR A 74 -7.89 -15.85 -9.88
C THR A 74 -8.42 -17.24 -10.26
N THR A 75 -7.69 -18.02 -11.05
CA THR A 75 -8.03 -19.42 -11.34
C THR A 75 -7.21 -20.43 -10.53
N ALA A 76 -6.26 -19.97 -9.72
CA ALA A 76 -5.46 -20.81 -8.84
C ALA A 76 -6.26 -21.23 -7.60
N PRO A 77 -5.82 -22.27 -6.84
CA PRO A 77 -6.37 -22.58 -5.53
C PRO A 77 -6.39 -21.37 -4.60
N ALA A 78 -7.34 -21.30 -3.67
CA ALA A 78 -7.56 -20.13 -2.84
C ALA A 78 -6.35 -19.81 -1.94
N ILE A 79 -5.65 -20.84 -1.44
CA ILE A 79 -4.42 -20.63 -0.68
C ILE A 79 -3.30 -20.01 -1.53
N GLU A 80 -3.21 -20.40 -2.80
CA GLU A 80 -2.21 -19.87 -3.71
C GLU A 80 -2.51 -18.40 -4.05
N GLN A 81 -3.79 -18.06 -4.26
CA GLN A 81 -4.22 -16.68 -4.42
C GLN A 81 -3.86 -15.82 -3.21
N LEU A 82 -4.12 -16.33 -1.99
CA LEU A 82 -3.75 -15.64 -0.75
C LEU A 82 -2.24 -15.39 -0.68
N HIS A 83 -1.43 -16.40 -1.01
CA HIS A 83 0.03 -16.28 -1.03
C HIS A 83 0.51 -15.25 -2.04
N GLN A 84 0.02 -15.30 -3.28
CA GLN A 84 0.39 -14.37 -4.35
C GLN A 84 0.06 -12.92 -3.98
N TYR A 85 -1.15 -12.68 -3.49
CA TYR A 85 -1.60 -11.35 -3.10
C TYR A 85 -0.74 -10.80 -1.94
N MET A 86 -0.54 -11.59 -0.88
CA MET A 86 0.24 -11.16 0.29
C MET A 86 1.71 -10.92 -0.04
N LEU A 87 2.29 -11.75 -0.92
CA LEU A 87 3.66 -11.58 -1.37
C LEU A 87 3.83 -10.31 -2.20
N ALA A 88 2.91 -10.03 -3.12
CA ALA A 88 2.91 -8.78 -3.90
C ALA A 88 2.80 -7.54 -2.98
N ARG A 89 1.92 -7.62 -1.98
CA ARG A 89 1.73 -6.57 -0.97
C ARG A 89 3.00 -6.30 -0.15
N LEU A 90 3.68 -7.37 0.27
CA LEU A 90 4.97 -7.28 0.99
C LEU A 90 6.04 -6.65 0.10
N ARG A 91 6.23 -7.16 -1.13
CA ARG A 91 7.27 -6.68 -2.05
C ARG A 91 7.11 -5.21 -2.39
N PHE A 92 5.88 -4.77 -2.65
CA PHE A 92 5.59 -3.35 -2.86
C PHE A 92 5.99 -2.51 -1.64
N SER A 93 5.57 -2.93 -0.45
CA SER A 93 5.85 -2.20 0.79
C SER A 93 7.35 -2.15 1.10
N HIS A 94 8.08 -3.23 0.83
CA HIS A 94 9.53 -3.32 1.01
C HIS A 94 10.28 -2.40 0.05
N ALA A 95 9.96 -2.48 -1.25
CA ALA A 95 10.56 -1.63 -2.27
C ALA A 95 10.31 -0.14 -2.01
N PHE A 96 9.11 0.20 -1.55
CA PHE A 96 8.77 1.58 -1.17
C PHE A 96 9.57 2.05 0.06
N ASN A 97 9.79 1.18 1.05
CA ASN A 97 10.51 1.52 2.28
C ASN A 97 12.03 1.66 2.08
N CYS A 98 12.63 0.93 1.14
CA CYS A 98 14.07 1.03 0.84
C CYS A 98 14.51 2.38 0.24
N GLY A 99 13.56 3.26 -0.10
CA GLY A 99 13.82 4.51 -0.82
C GLY A 99 14.01 5.78 0.01
N GLY A 100 13.77 5.80 1.33
CA GLY A 100 13.92 7.05 2.10
C GLY A 100 13.70 6.97 3.60
N SER A 101 14.59 7.60 4.38
CA SER A 101 14.55 7.68 5.85
C SER A 101 13.41 8.54 6.41
N HIS A 102 12.58 9.16 5.56
CA HIS A 102 11.61 10.19 5.95
C HIS A 102 10.14 9.82 5.72
N LEU A 103 9.84 8.59 5.29
CA LEU A 103 8.45 8.15 5.09
C LEU A 103 7.60 8.20 6.37
N HIS A 104 8.24 8.14 7.54
CA HIS A 104 7.55 8.23 8.82
C HIS A 104 6.73 9.53 8.96
N GLU A 105 7.22 10.66 8.45
CA GLU A 105 6.51 11.94 8.53
C GLU A 105 5.21 11.93 7.69
N LEU A 106 5.24 11.25 6.54
CA LEU A 106 4.04 11.04 5.72
C LEU A 106 3.09 10.06 6.42
N VAL A 107 3.60 8.97 6.99
CA VAL A 107 2.76 8.03 7.76
C VAL A 107 2.05 8.75 8.90
N GLN A 108 2.75 9.58 9.68
CA GLN A 108 2.15 10.37 10.75
C GLN A 108 1.09 11.34 10.22
N LEU A 109 1.39 12.09 9.15
CA LEU A 109 0.43 13.00 8.52
C LEU A 109 -0.87 12.27 8.13
N ILE A 110 -0.73 11.08 7.54
CA ILE A 110 -1.87 10.28 7.09
C ILE A 110 -2.63 9.70 8.28
N THR A 111 -1.94 9.07 9.23
CA THR A 111 -2.60 8.46 10.40
C THR A 111 -3.32 9.50 11.27
N ASP A 112 -2.74 10.69 11.47
CA ASP A 112 -3.33 11.70 12.36
C ASP A 112 -4.44 12.51 11.71
N ARG A 113 -4.34 12.80 10.40
CA ARG A 113 -5.21 13.80 9.74
C ARG A 113 -5.96 13.27 8.52
N HIS A 114 -5.52 12.18 7.92
CA HIS A 114 -6.07 11.63 6.67
C HIS A 114 -6.28 10.11 6.72
N HIS A 115 -6.66 9.58 7.89
CA HIS A 115 -6.83 8.14 8.12
C HIS A 115 -7.81 7.49 7.14
N HIS A 116 -8.79 8.25 6.63
CA HIS A 116 -9.72 7.81 5.59
C HIS A 116 -9.05 7.22 4.34
N LEU A 117 -7.84 7.64 3.98
CA LEU A 117 -7.09 7.06 2.85
C LEU A 117 -6.63 5.63 3.15
N ILE A 118 -6.23 5.37 4.40
CA ILE A 118 -5.88 4.03 4.87
C ILE A 118 -7.14 3.19 5.00
N ASP A 119 -8.23 3.75 5.54
CA ASP A 119 -9.50 3.04 5.68
C ASP A 119 -10.05 2.57 4.31
N GLN A 120 -9.96 3.42 3.28
CA GLN A 120 -10.37 3.07 1.92
C GLN A 120 -9.50 1.94 1.35
N TYR A 121 -8.19 2.01 1.54
CA TYR A 121 -7.27 0.96 1.12
C TYR A 121 -7.53 -0.37 1.87
N ASP A 122 -7.76 -0.31 3.19
CA ASP A 122 -8.02 -1.47 4.02
C ASP A 122 -9.38 -2.11 3.70
N GLN A 123 -10.41 -1.32 3.39
CA GLN A 123 -11.70 -1.83 2.92
C GLN A 123 -11.55 -2.63 1.61
N ARG A 124 -10.76 -2.11 0.66
CA ARG A 124 -10.48 -2.81 -0.61
C ARG A 124 -9.68 -4.10 -0.38
N LEU A 125 -8.67 -4.05 0.49
CA LEU A 125 -7.90 -5.22 0.91
C LEU A 125 -8.79 -6.30 1.52
N ILE A 126 -9.62 -5.93 2.51
CA ILE A 126 -10.50 -6.88 3.20
C ILE A 126 -11.50 -7.49 2.22
N ALA A 127 -12.12 -6.68 1.36
CA ALA A 127 -13.06 -7.19 0.35
C ALA A 127 -12.39 -8.20 -0.61
N TRP A 128 -11.14 -7.95 -1.03
CA TRP A 128 -10.42 -8.88 -1.88
C TRP A 128 -10.06 -10.18 -1.15
N LEU A 129 -9.60 -10.07 0.09
CA LEU A 129 -9.31 -11.24 0.93
C LEU A 129 -10.57 -12.07 1.19
N GLU A 130 -11.71 -11.41 1.44
CA GLU A 130 -12.99 -12.05 1.65
C GLU A 130 -13.40 -12.90 0.45
N GLN A 131 -13.25 -12.39 -0.78
CA GLN A 131 -13.51 -13.16 -2.01
C GLN A 131 -12.64 -14.42 -2.11
N ILE A 132 -11.36 -14.33 -1.74
CA ILE A 132 -10.45 -15.50 -1.72
C ILE A 132 -10.95 -16.53 -0.69
N ILE A 133 -11.36 -16.08 0.50
CA ILE A 133 -11.87 -16.98 1.55
C ILE A 133 -13.20 -17.63 1.11
N GLU A 134 -14.12 -16.88 0.52
CA GLU A 134 -15.38 -17.41 -0.02
C GLU A 134 -15.13 -18.47 -1.10
N GLN A 135 -14.18 -18.23 -2.01
CA GLN A 135 -13.79 -19.22 -3.02
C GLN A 135 -13.24 -20.50 -2.40
N GLY A 136 -12.35 -20.38 -1.41
CA GLY A 136 -11.79 -21.55 -0.72
C GLY A 136 -12.83 -22.34 0.06
N ILE A 137 -13.83 -21.66 0.65
CA ILE A 137 -14.97 -22.35 1.29
C ILE A 137 -15.82 -23.07 0.24
N ALA A 138 -16.15 -22.40 -0.86
CA ALA A 138 -16.98 -22.97 -1.92
C ALA A 138 -16.34 -24.17 -2.63
N SER A 139 -15.00 -24.18 -2.77
CA SER A 139 -14.25 -25.29 -3.33
C SER A 139 -14.00 -26.45 -2.34
N GLY A 140 -14.29 -26.24 -1.05
CA GLY A 140 -13.99 -27.19 0.03
C GLY A 140 -12.52 -27.21 0.45
N GLU A 141 -11.71 -26.26 -0.03
CA GLU A 141 -10.31 -26.09 0.37
C GLU A 141 -10.20 -25.54 1.80
N PHE A 142 -11.10 -24.62 2.17
CA PHE A 142 -11.20 -24.04 3.50
C PHE A 142 -12.46 -24.52 4.23
N ARG A 143 -12.37 -24.67 5.55
CA ARG A 143 -13.50 -24.99 6.42
C ARG A 143 -14.54 -23.87 6.42
N SER A 144 -15.79 -24.24 6.69
CA SER A 144 -16.87 -23.27 6.89
C SER A 144 -16.59 -22.34 8.07
N GLN A 145 -16.63 -21.03 7.82
CA GLN A 145 -16.40 -19.96 8.78
C GLN A 145 -16.94 -18.62 8.22
N ASP A 146 -16.92 -17.57 9.03
CA ASP A 146 -17.27 -16.21 8.60
C ASP A 146 -16.15 -15.64 7.69
N PRO A 147 -16.41 -15.39 6.39
CA PRO A 147 -15.40 -14.91 5.46
C PRO A 147 -14.89 -13.51 5.80
N THR A 148 -15.79 -12.59 6.16
CA THR A 148 -15.45 -11.19 6.49
C THR A 148 -14.56 -11.13 7.73
N GLN A 149 -14.92 -11.87 8.79
CA GLN A 149 -14.14 -11.93 10.03
C GLN A 149 -12.77 -12.56 9.78
N THR A 150 -12.71 -13.59 8.94
CA THR A 150 -11.45 -14.26 8.58
C THR A 150 -10.53 -13.34 7.78
N ALA A 151 -11.06 -12.67 6.75
CA ALA A 151 -10.34 -11.68 5.95
C ALA A 151 -9.78 -10.54 6.82
N THR A 152 -10.60 -10.01 7.73
CA THR A 152 -10.18 -9.00 8.71
C THR A 152 -9.04 -9.50 9.59
N SER A 153 -9.15 -10.73 10.11
CA SER A 153 -8.11 -11.33 10.96
C SER A 153 -6.78 -11.52 10.21
N ILE A 154 -6.83 -11.93 8.94
CA ILE A 154 -5.65 -12.05 8.08
C ILE A 154 -5.03 -10.67 7.82
N ALA A 155 -5.85 -9.66 7.52
CA ALA A 155 -5.38 -8.29 7.31
C ALA A 155 -4.64 -7.75 8.56
N MET A 156 -5.21 -7.97 9.75
CA MET A 156 -4.58 -7.60 11.03
C MET A 156 -3.29 -8.38 11.29
N ALA A 157 -3.30 -9.71 11.12
CA ALA A 157 -2.12 -10.55 11.35
C ALA A 157 -0.95 -10.21 10.43
N THR A 158 -1.23 -9.69 9.23
CA THR A 158 -0.23 -9.32 8.22
C THR A 158 0.12 -7.83 8.23
N MET A 159 -0.41 -7.04 9.16
CA MET A 159 -0.21 -5.59 9.21
C MET A 159 1.27 -5.20 9.31
N MET A 160 2.09 -5.99 10.02
CA MET A 160 3.53 -5.71 10.18
C MET A 160 4.30 -5.68 8.85
N PHE A 161 3.83 -6.39 7.83
CA PHE A 161 4.46 -6.43 6.50
C PHE A 161 4.16 -5.20 5.63
N CYS A 162 3.48 -4.20 6.20
CA CYS A 162 3.12 -2.95 5.53
C CYS A 162 3.60 -1.69 6.23
N ILE A 163 4.10 -1.80 7.48
CA ILE A 163 4.50 -0.64 8.28
C ILE A 163 6.01 -0.42 8.11
N PRO A 164 6.46 0.77 7.63
CA PRO A 164 7.87 1.09 7.41
C PRO A 164 8.83 0.73 8.56
N SER A 165 8.43 0.95 9.81
CA SER A 165 9.25 0.65 10.99
C SER A 165 9.52 -0.84 11.20
N PHE A 166 8.68 -1.73 10.66
CA PHE A 166 8.84 -3.18 10.74
C PHE A 166 9.44 -3.78 9.46
N MET A 167 9.76 -2.96 8.45
CA MET A 167 10.22 -3.37 7.12
C MET A 167 11.72 -3.10 6.90
N GLN A 168 12.54 -3.26 7.96
CA GLN A 168 13.97 -2.94 7.95
C GLN A 168 14.86 -4.13 7.56
N GLU A 169 14.31 -5.33 7.59
CA GLU A 169 15.05 -6.55 7.25
C GLU A 169 15.15 -6.75 5.73
N PRO A 170 16.16 -7.50 5.25
CA PRO A 170 16.26 -7.88 3.85
C PRO A 170 14.98 -8.57 3.35
N LEU A 171 14.61 -8.32 2.09
CA LEU A 171 13.38 -8.88 1.50
C LEU A 171 13.27 -10.41 1.67
N PRO A 172 14.33 -11.23 1.44
CA PRO A 172 14.22 -12.68 1.63
C PRO A 172 13.84 -13.10 3.05
N GLU A 173 14.28 -12.36 4.07
CA GLU A 173 13.93 -12.64 5.47
C GLU A 173 12.46 -12.31 5.74
N MET A 174 11.99 -11.18 5.20
CA MET A 174 10.58 -10.79 5.29
C MET A 174 9.65 -11.75 4.55
N GLU A 175 10.06 -12.25 3.37
CA GLU A 175 9.32 -13.27 2.63
C GLU A 175 9.23 -14.59 3.41
N ALA A 176 10.33 -15.02 4.05
CA ALA A 176 10.33 -16.22 4.88
C ALA A 176 9.39 -16.09 6.10
N LYS A 177 9.37 -14.92 6.75
CA LYS A 177 8.44 -14.63 7.86
C LYS A 177 6.98 -14.64 7.41
N LEU A 178 6.69 -13.99 6.29
CA LEU A 178 5.35 -14.00 5.72
C LEU A 178 4.90 -15.42 5.39
N PHE A 179 5.76 -16.22 4.75
CA PHE A 179 5.46 -17.61 4.43
C PHE A 179 5.16 -18.43 5.69
N GLY A 180 5.95 -18.28 6.75
CA GLY A 180 5.69 -18.97 8.02
C GLY A 180 4.34 -18.59 8.65
N LEU A 181 3.95 -17.31 8.58
CA LEU A 181 2.64 -16.86 9.03
C LEU A 181 1.51 -17.43 8.17
N LEU A 182 1.66 -17.40 6.84
CA LEU A 182 0.64 -17.91 5.92
C LEU A 182 0.44 -19.43 6.07
N GLU A 183 1.51 -20.18 6.32
CA GLU A 183 1.42 -21.62 6.63
C GLU A 183 0.64 -21.88 7.92
N LEU A 184 0.86 -21.07 8.97
CA LEU A 184 0.09 -21.16 10.21
C LEU A 184 -1.39 -20.85 9.97
N LEU A 185 -1.68 -19.79 9.23
CA LEU A 185 -3.04 -19.40 8.86
C LEU A 185 -3.72 -20.50 8.03
N HIS A 186 -3.03 -21.04 7.02
CA HIS A 186 -3.53 -22.12 6.18
C HIS A 186 -3.97 -23.34 7.00
N ARG A 187 -3.14 -23.78 7.96
CA ARG A 187 -3.51 -24.89 8.86
C ARG A 187 -4.78 -24.61 9.67
N GLY A 188 -4.99 -23.35 10.05
CA GLY A 188 -6.21 -22.92 10.75
C GLY A 188 -7.43 -22.77 9.84
N LEU A 189 -7.23 -22.61 8.53
CA LEU A 189 -8.30 -22.48 7.53
C LEU A 189 -8.72 -23.82 6.92
N LYS A 190 -7.84 -24.83 6.91
CA LYS A 190 -8.06 -26.12 6.26
C LYS A 190 -9.32 -26.84 6.77
N ALA A 191 -10.08 -27.44 5.84
CA ALA A 191 -11.26 -28.27 6.11
C ALA A 191 -10.94 -29.57 6.87
#